data_AF-A0A3L6EI70-F1
#
_entry.id   AF-A0A3L6EI70-F1
#
_cell.length_a   1.000
_cell.length_b   1.000
_cell.length_c   1.000
_cell.angle_alpha   90.00
_cell.angle_beta   90.00
_cell.angle_gamma   90.00
#
_symmetry.space_group_name_H-M   'P 1'
#
loop_
_entity.id
_entity.type
_entity.pdbx_description
1 polymer ?
#
loop_
_entity_poly.entity_id
_entity_poly.type
_entity_poly.pdbx_seq_one_letter_code
_entity_poly.pdbx_strand_id
1 'polypeptide(L)'
;MSWNPAGALRSGKNPAVYKFLGETIHVDGHNLYESAKRLRLPELPAFALEHLPNQNSLIYGDLYGISKEASTIYRATLRYEGFSEIMATLTKIGFFDAANHPLLEDTNRPTHKGFLDELLNNISTTNTDFDIEASGGYDDELIARLLKTDKTQSCTSRFLGLYEETQIPTGCSSPFDVICQRMEQRMAYGHNEQDMVLLHHEVQVEYPDGQPTEKHQATLLEFGKVENGRSTTAMALTVGIPAAIGALVANLTTILLEQ
;
A
#
# COMPACT_ATOMS: atom_id res chain seq x y z
N MET A 1 -0.09 12.26 -5.15
CA MET A 1 0.73 11.41 -4.28
C MET A 1 1.26 12.30 -3.18
N SER A 2 0.87 12.06 -1.94
CA SER A 2 1.31 12.88 -0.80
C SER A 2 2.75 12.59 -0.36
N TRP A 3 3.42 11.61 -0.98
CA TRP A 3 4.76 11.15 -0.61
C TRP A 3 5.41 10.34 -1.75
N ASN A 4 6.71 10.04 -1.61
CA ASN A 4 7.51 9.30 -2.60
C ASN A 4 6.91 7.90 -2.89
N PRO A 5 6.51 7.59 -4.15
CA PRO A 5 6.01 6.28 -4.54
C PRO A 5 6.93 5.12 -4.17
N ALA A 6 8.25 5.30 -4.25
CA ALA A 6 9.20 4.24 -3.94
C ALA A 6 9.03 3.71 -2.51
N GLY A 7 8.78 4.60 -1.54
CA GLY A 7 8.49 4.19 -0.17
C GLY A 7 7.18 3.41 -0.07
N ALA A 8 6.17 3.82 -0.84
CA ALA A 8 4.84 3.19 -0.87
C ALA A 8 4.93 1.76 -1.39
N LEU A 9 5.61 1.60 -2.52
CA LEU A 9 5.81 0.32 -3.16
C LEU A 9 6.66 -0.62 -2.29
N ARG A 10 7.75 -0.11 -1.71
CA ARG A 10 8.61 -0.92 -0.82
C ARG A 10 7.86 -1.38 0.41
N SER A 11 7.04 -0.52 1.02
CA SER A 11 6.23 -0.92 2.18
C SER A 11 5.26 -2.06 1.86
N GLY A 12 4.82 -2.16 0.60
CA GLY A 12 3.96 -3.24 0.11
C GLY A 12 4.64 -4.58 -0.10
N LYS A 13 5.97 -4.67 0.11
CA LYS A 13 6.76 -5.92 0.10
C LYS A 13 7.28 -6.32 1.48
N ASN A 14 6.93 -5.58 2.53
CA ASN A 14 7.39 -5.90 3.87
C ASN A 14 6.57 -7.07 4.43
N PRO A 15 7.20 -8.11 5.01
CA PRO A 15 6.47 -9.17 5.68
C PRO A 15 5.67 -8.61 6.86
N ALA A 16 4.55 -9.26 7.17
CA ALA A 16 3.70 -8.87 8.29
C ALA A 16 3.47 -10.04 9.24
N VAL A 17 3.36 -9.74 10.53
CA VAL A 17 3.07 -10.72 11.58
C VAL A 17 2.05 -10.12 12.53
N TYR A 18 1.00 -10.86 12.86
CA TYR A 18 -0.05 -10.40 13.76
C TYR A 18 -0.70 -11.56 14.51
N LYS A 19 -1.41 -11.26 15.59
CA LYS A 19 -2.18 -12.25 16.35
C LYS A 19 -3.66 -12.12 15.97
N PHE A 20 -4.33 -13.23 15.66
CA PHE A 20 -5.75 -13.24 15.33
C PHE A 20 -6.41 -14.46 15.93
N LEU A 21 -7.41 -14.25 16.79
CA LEU A 21 -8.14 -15.31 17.48
C LEU A 21 -7.24 -16.35 18.18
N GLY A 22 -6.15 -15.87 18.79
CA GLY A 22 -5.19 -16.70 19.54
C GLY A 22 -4.01 -17.20 18.69
N GLU A 23 -4.13 -17.20 17.37
CA GLU A 23 -3.10 -17.71 16.46
C GLU A 23 -2.17 -16.60 15.98
N THR A 24 -0.88 -16.92 15.83
CA THR A 24 0.08 -16.00 15.19
C THR A 24 0.10 -16.26 13.71
N ILE A 25 -0.28 -15.25 12.93
CA ILE A 25 -0.32 -15.32 11.47
C ILE A 25 0.90 -14.58 10.91
N HIS A 26 1.61 -15.28 10.03
CA HIS A 26 2.73 -14.75 9.26
C HIS A 26 2.28 -14.55 7.81
N VAL A 27 2.53 -13.37 7.27
CA VAL A 27 2.29 -13.03 5.87
C VAL A 27 3.62 -12.71 5.23
N ASP A 28 3.97 -13.50 4.21
CA ASP A 28 5.16 -13.25 3.41
C ASP A 28 5.04 -11.93 2.64
N GLY A 29 6.13 -11.20 2.52
CA GLY A 29 6.16 -9.91 1.83
C GLY A 29 5.77 -10.01 0.35
N HIS A 30 6.06 -11.13 -0.31
CA HIS A 30 5.66 -11.38 -1.70
C HIS A 30 4.15 -11.54 -1.85
N ASN A 31 3.48 -12.05 -0.81
CA ASN A 31 2.04 -12.32 -0.81
C ASN A 31 1.24 -11.24 -0.07
N LEU A 32 1.88 -10.12 0.32
CA LEU A 32 1.24 -9.10 1.14
C LEU A 32 0.00 -8.51 0.48
N TYR A 33 0.08 -8.17 -0.81
CA TYR A 33 -1.07 -7.64 -1.55
C TYR A 33 -2.20 -8.67 -1.71
N GLU A 34 -1.87 -9.96 -1.83
CA GLU A 34 -2.86 -11.04 -1.91
C GLU A 34 -3.57 -11.28 -0.57
N SER A 35 -2.95 -10.87 0.54
CA SER A 35 -3.54 -10.96 1.89
C SER A 35 -4.59 -9.89 2.19
N ALA A 36 -4.81 -8.94 1.27
CA ALA A 36 -5.76 -7.84 1.45
C ALA A 36 -7.18 -8.36 1.70
N LYS A 37 -7.87 -7.76 2.66
CA LYS A 37 -9.27 -8.07 2.95
C LYS A 37 -10.12 -6.82 2.82
N ARG A 38 -11.32 -6.98 2.26
CA ARG A 38 -12.32 -5.91 2.18
C ARG A 38 -12.70 -5.45 3.58
N LEU A 39 -12.77 -4.14 3.75
CA LEU A 39 -13.25 -3.49 4.96
C LEU A 39 -14.47 -2.65 4.61
N ARG A 40 -15.51 -2.78 5.43
CA ARG A 40 -16.66 -1.87 5.43
C ARG A 40 -16.87 -1.41 6.86
N LEU A 41 -16.68 -0.12 7.08
CA LEU A 41 -16.95 0.52 8.36
C LEU A 41 -18.42 0.95 8.37
N PRO A 42 -19.27 0.44 9.28
CA PRO A 42 -20.68 0.80 9.33
C PRO A 42 -20.94 2.30 9.45
N GLU A 43 -20.04 3.02 10.13
CA GLU A 43 -20.12 4.47 10.35
C GLU A 43 -19.70 5.26 9.10
N LEU A 44 -19.02 4.61 8.16
CA LEU A 44 -18.48 5.19 6.93
C LEU A 44 -18.85 4.31 5.71
N PRO A 45 -20.16 4.05 5.47
CA PRO A 45 -20.61 3.04 4.50
C PRO A 45 -20.29 3.41 3.04
N ALA A 46 -20.05 4.69 2.76
CA ALA A 46 -19.68 5.19 1.44
C ALA A 46 -18.23 4.83 1.05
N PHE A 47 -17.38 4.45 2.01
CA PHE A 47 -15.98 4.15 1.74
C PHE A 47 -15.79 2.66 1.43
N ALA A 48 -15.50 2.38 0.16
CA ALA A 48 -15.09 1.04 -0.27
C ALA A 48 -13.60 0.83 0.06
N LEU A 49 -13.32 0.28 1.24
CA LEU A 49 -11.97 0.10 1.76
C LEU A 49 -11.53 -1.37 1.68
N GLU A 50 -10.21 -1.54 1.74
CA GLU A 50 -9.51 -2.78 2.00
C GLU A 50 -8.37 -2.51 2.99
N HIS A 51 -7.92 -3.55 3.68
CA HIS A 51 -6.85 -3.45 4.66
C HIS A 51 -5.74 -4.48 4.39
N LEU A 52 -4.49 -4.04 4.56
CA LEU A 52 -3.28 -4.83 4.43
C LEU A 52 -2.58 -4.91 5.79
N PRO A 53 -2.21 -6.10 6.30
CA PRO A 53 -1.47 -6.20 7.55
C PRO A 53 -0.15 -5.43 7.43
N ASN A 54 0.28 -4.75 8.50
CA ASN A 54 1.42 -3.83 8.43
C ASN A 54 2.53 -4.22 9.41
N GLN A 55 3.62 -4.76 8.87
CA GLN A 55 4.82 -5.19 9.61
C GLN A 55 4.46 -6.08 10.82
N ASN A 56 5.23 -5.99 11.91
CA ASN A 56 4.99 -6.76 13.12
C ASN A 56 4.00 -6.02 14.04
N SER A 57 2.81 -6.58 14.22
CA SER A 57 1.79 -6.09 15.16
C SER A 57 2.00 -6.61 16.59
N LEU A 58 2.75 -7.69 16.80
CA LEU A 58 2.94 -8.29 18.13
C LEU A 58 3.64 -7.36 19.11
N ILE A 59 4.46 -6.43 18.61
CA ILE A 59 5.13 -5.39 19.41
C ILE A 59 4.13 -4.55 20.22
N TYR A 60 2.89 -4.40 19.73
CA TYR A 60 1.85 -3.65 20.41
C TYR A 60 1.26 -4.37 21.60
N GLY A 61 1.34 -5.71 21.61
CA GLY A 61 0.97 -6.50 22.78
C GLY A 61 1.84 -6.12 23.97
N ASP A 62 3.16 -6.06 23.77
CA ASP A 62 4.09 -5.71 24.83
C ASP A 62 4.05 -4.22 25.16
N LEU A 63 3.97 -3.36 24.14
CA LEU A 63 3.93 -1.90 24.31
C LEU A 63 2.70 -1.43 25.12
N TYR A 64 1.54 -2.05 24.87
CA TYR A 64 0.29 -1.69 25.57
C TYR A 64 0.00 -2.60 26.76
N GLY A 65 0.87 -3.56 27.06
CA GLY A 65 0.69 -4.48 28.19
C GLY A 65 -0.45 -5.49 28.02
N ILE A 66 -0.89 -5.75 26.78
CA ILE A 66 -2.03 -6.61 26.45
C ILE A 66 -1.63 -7.96 25.83
N SER A 67 -0.33 -8.30 25.78
CA SER A 67 0.14 -9.50 25.07
C SER A 67 -0.40 -10.82 25.65
N LYS A 68 -0.73 -10.84 26.95
CA LYS A 68 -1.23 -12.03 27.65
C LYS A 68 -2.72 -12.22 27.50
N GLU A 69 -3.51 -11.15 27.54
CA GLU A 69 -4.97 -11.21 27.45
C GLU A 69 -5.51 -11.12 26.02
N ALA A 70 -4.86 -10.35 25.13
CA ALA A 70 -5.42 -10.11 23.81
C ALA A 70 -5.31 -11.35 22.93
N SER A 71 -6.47 -11.88 22.50
CA SER A 71 -6.54 -12.94 21.48
C SER A 71 -6.23 -12.41 20.09
N THR A 72 -6.47 -11.13 19.83
CA THR A 72 -6.23 -10.47 18.54
C THR A 72 -5.44 -9.18 18.73
N ILE A 73 -4.32 -9.04 18.01
CA ILE A 73 -3.49 -7.83 17.98
C ILE A 73 -3.15 -7.59 16.52
N TYR A 74 -3.80 -6.58 15.94
CA TYR A 74 -3.77 -6.34 14.50
C TYR A 74 -3.58 -4.87 14.17
N ARG A 75 -2.53 -4.55 13.41
CA ARG A 75 -2.33 -3.24 12.78
C ARG A 75 -2.30 -3.42 11.27
N ALA A 76 -3.03 -2.55 10.57
CA ALA A 76 -3.12 -2.58 9.12
C ALA A 76 -3.03 -1.19 8.49
N THR A 77 -2.78 -1.19 7.19
CA THR A 77 -2.85 -0.02 6.33
C THR A 77 -4.12 -0.09 5.50
N LEU A 78 -4.89 0.99 5.49
CA LEU A 78 -6.11 1.12 4.70
C LEU A 78 -5.80 1.59 3.27
N ARG A 79 -6.51 1.03 2.31
CA ARG A 79 -6.52 1.42 0.89
C ARG A 79 -7.94 1.40 0.36
N TYR A 80 -8.17 2.07 -0.77
CA TYR A 80 -9.40 1.90 -1.51
C TYR A 80 -9.41 0.53 -2.19
N GLU A 81 -10.59 -0.07 -2.26
CA GLU A 81 -10.77 -1.38 -2.87
C GLU A 81 -10.26 -1.43 -4.31
N GLY A 82 -9.57 -2.52 -4.65
CA GLY A 82 -8.98 -2.75 -5.97
C GLY A 82 -7.52 -2.31 -6.08
N PHE A 83 -7.02 -1.55 -5.11
CA PHE A 83 -5.60 -1.18 -5.04
C PHE A 83 -4.72 -2.44 -4.97
N SER A 84 -4.96 -3.33 -4.02
CA SER A 84 -4.07 -4.48 -3.79
C SER A 84 -4.08 -5.46 -4.96
N GLU A 85 -5.21 -5.63 -5.64
CA GLU A 85 -5.30 -6.43 -6.87
C GLU A 85 -4.40 -5.85 -7.97
N ILE A 86 -4.48 -4.54 -8.21
CA ILE A 86 -3.62 -3.83 -9.17
C ILE A 86 -2.15 -3.99 -8.80
N MET A 87 -1.79 -3.87 -7.52
CA MET A 87 -0.39 -3.93 -7.07
C MET A 87 0.18 -5.34 -7.11
N ALA A 88 -0.60 -6.36 -6.73
CA ALA A 88 -0.24 -7.77 -6.89
C ALA A 88 0.03 -8.09 -8.36
N THR A 89 -0.82 -7.57 -9.23
CA THR A 89 -0.72 -7.73 -10.68
C THR A 89 0.54 -7.07 -11.25
N LEU A 90 0.84 -5.82 -10.87
CA LEU A 90 2.10 -5.15 -11.26
C LEU A 90 3.34 -5.88 -10.71
N THR A 91 3.22 -6.50 -9.54
CA THR A 91 4.28 -7.34 -8.97
C THR A 91 4.52 -8.57 -9.84
N LYS A 92 3.46 -9.27 -10.27
CA LYS A 92 3.55 -10.44 -11.16
C LYS A 92 4.10 -10.08 -12.55
N ILE A 93 3.83 -8.87 -13.05
CA ILE A 93 4.45 -8.37 -14.29
C ILE A 93 5.96 -8.14 -14.15
N GLY A 94 6.48 -8.00 -12.93
CA GLY A 94 7.89 -7.72 -12.69
C GLY A 94 8.21 -6.22 -12.57
N PHE A 95 7.21 -5.34 -12.57
CA PHE A 95 7.43 -3.89 -12.41
C PHE A 95 8.05 -3.52 -11.05
N PHE A 96 7.98 -4.39 -10.05
CA PHE A 96 8.56 -4.11 -8.74
C PHE A 96 9.95 -4.71 -8.55
N ASP A 97 10.59 -5.21 -9.61
CA ASP A 97 12.00 -5.59 -9.56
C ASP A 97 12.89 -4.34 -9.54
N ALA A 98 13.81 -4.29 -8.57
CA ALA A 98 14.74 -3.19 -8.36
C ALA A 98 16.11 -3.46 -8.97
N ALA A 99 16.36 -4.64 -9.53
CA ALA A 99 17.58 -4.94 -10.27
C ALA A 99 17.67 -4.10 -11.55
N ASN A 100 18.89 -3.76 -11.95
CA ASN A 100 19.12 -3.08 -13.23
C ASN A 100 18.64 -3.96 -14.38
N HIS A 101 17.94 -3.36 -15.33
CA HIS A 101 17.45 -4.08 -16.51
C HIS A 101 18.34 -3.76 -17.73
N PRO A 102 18.84 -4.76 -18.48
CA PRO A 102 19.76 -4.54 -19.61
C PRO A 102 19.24 -3.55 -20.66
N LEU A 103 17.95 -3.60 -21.00
CA LEU A 103 17.32 -2.64 -21.93
C LEU A 103 17.32 -1.18 -21.44
N LEU A 104 17.50 -0.95 -20.14
CA LEU A 104 17.57 0.39 -19.55
C LEU A 104 19.02 0.89 -19.44
N GLU A 105 20.04 0.06 -19.68
CA GLU A 105 21.44 0.47 -19.65
C GLU A 105 21.92 1.07 -20.99
N ASP A 106 21.22 0.77 -22.10
CA ASP A 106 21.56 1.26 -23.43
C ASP A 106 21.19 2.75 -23.64
N THR A 107 21.93 3.37 -24.56
CA THR A 107 21.63 4.66 -25.19
C THR A 107 20.33 4.62 -26.00
N ASN A 108 20.00 3.48 -26.64
CA ASN A 108 18.76 3.31 -27.39
C ASN A 108 17.64 2.75 -26.51
N ARG A 109 17.08 3.60 -25.66
CA ARG A 109 16.08 3.18 -24.66
C ARG A 109 14.74 2.82 -25.28
N PRO A 110 14.05 1.78 -24.75
CA PRO A 110 12.74 1.38 -25.23
C PRO A 110 11.67 2.42 -24.91
N THR A 111 10.56 2.34 -25.64
CA THR A 111 9.33 3.04 -25.25
C THR A 111 8.71 2.36 -24.03
N HIS A 112 7.84 3.05 -23.29
CA HIS A 112 7.13 2.43 -22.18
C HIS A 112 6.35 1.18 -22.62
N LYS A 113 5.70 1.24 -23.80
CA LYS A 113 5.03 0.09 -24.40
C LYS A 113 6.00 -1.04 -24.73
N GLY A 114 7.11 -0.74 -25.42
CA GLY A 114 8.10 -1.76 -25.77
C GLY A 114 8.71 -2.44 -24.53
N PHE A 115 8.88 -1.69 -23.43
CA PHE A 115 9.33 -2.25 -22.17
C PHE A 115 8.27 -3.10 -21.46
N LEU A 116 6.99 -2.70 -21.52
CA LEU A 116 5.88 -3.52 -21.03
C LEU A 116 5.80 -4.85 -21.80
N ASP A 117 5.90 -4.80 -23.13
CA ASP A 117 5.87 -6.00 -23.98
C ASP A 117 7.03 -6.96 -23.65
N GLU A 118 8.23 -6.43 -23.40
CA GLU A 118 9.37 -7.21 -22.92
C GLU A 118 9.09 -7.92 -21.59
N LEU A 119 8.58 -7.18 -20.59
CA LEU A 119 8.27 -7.76 -19.28
C LEU A 119 7.24 -8.89 -19.39
N LEU A 120 6.22 -8.72 -20.23
CA LEU A 120 5.19 -9.74 -20.48
C LEU A 120 5.75 -10.97 -21.20
N ASN A 121 6.67 -10.78 -22.15
CA ASN A 121 7.35 -11.88 -22.84
C ASN A 121 8.23 -12.69 -21.87
N ASN A 122 8.95 -12.02 -20.97
CA ASN A 122 9.83 -12.69 -20.00
C ASN A 122 9.05 -13.62 -19.05
N ILE A 123 7.85 -13.21 -18.64
CA ILE A 123 6.96 -14.07 -17.83
C ILE A 123 6.56 -15.33 -18.61
N SER A 124 6.22 -15.17 -19.89
CA SER A 124 5.83 -16.30 -20.76
C SER A 124 6.98 -17.29 -20.97
N THR A 125 8.22 -16.83 -20.99
CA THR A 125 9.41 -17.68 -21.18
C THR A 125 9.88 -18.39 -19.91
N THR A 126 9.69 -17.78 -18.73
CA THR A 126 10.15 -18.32 -17.43
C THR A 126 9.22 -19.39 -16.87
N ASN A 127 7.95 -19.43 -17.30
CA ASN A 127 6.98 -20.45 -16.90
C ASN A 127 7.05 -21.76 -17.71
N THR A 128 8.18 -22.05 -18.37
CA THR A 128 8.33 -23.23 -19.26
C THR A 128 8.56 -24.58 -18.54
N ASP A 129 8.55 -24.62 -17.20
CA ASP A 129 8.70 -25.86 -16.39
C ASP A 129 7.40 -26.34 -15.71
N PHE A 130 6.22 -25.87 -16.15
CA PHE A 130 4.95 -26.51 -15.79
C PHE A 130 4.35 -27.21 -17.00
N ASP A 131 4.36 -28.55 -16.98
CA ASP A 131 3.77 -29.44 -17.98
C ASP A 131 2.38 -28.94 -18.40
N ILE A 132 2.34 -28.40 -19.61
CA ILE A 132 1.15 -28.02 -20.37
C ILE A 132 0.44 -29.32 -20.73
N GLU A 133 -0.33 -29.90 -19.80
CA GLU A 133 -1.42 -30.83 -20.15
C GLU A 133 -2.42 -31.20 -19.02
N ALA A 134 -2.29 -30.72 -17.78
CA ALA A 134 -3.23 -31.15 -16.72
C ALA A 134 -3.68 -30.14 -15.66
N SER A 135 -3.28 -28.87 -15.70
CA SER A 135 -3.84 -27.87 -14.79
C SER A 135 -4.06 -26.55 -15.51
N GLY A 136 -5.33 -26.13 -15.64
CA GLY A 136 -5.67 -24.74 -15.94
C GLY A 136 -5.07 -23.84 -14.86
N GLY A 137 -3.88 -23.34 -15.14
CA GLY A 137 -3.03 -22.60 -14.22
C GLY A 137 -3.53 -21.17 -14.08
N TYR A 138 -3.74 -20.76 -12.83
CA TYR A 138 -4.25 -19.47 -12.41
C TYR A 138 -3.50 -18.26 -12.99
N ASP A 139 -2.25 -18.42 -13.45
CA ASP A 139 -1.39 -17.33 -13.89
C ASP A 139 -1.47 -17.02 -15.40
N ASP A 140 -1.76 -17.99 -16.28
CA ASP A 140 -2.04 -17.72 -17.70
C ASP A 140 -3.39 -17.03 -17.89
N GLU A 141 -4.37 -17.35 -17.03
CA GLU A 141 -5.63 -16.62 -16.94
C GLU A 141 -5.41 -15.20 -16.39
N LEU A 142 -4.41 -14.99 -15.54
CA LEU A 142 -4.11 -13.69 -14.94
C LEU A 142 -3.42 -12.74 -15.93
N ILE A 143 -2.51 -13.24 -16.77
CA ILE A 143 -1.92 -12.51 -17.91
C ILE A 143 -2.97 -12.25 -18.99
N ALA A 144 -3.86 -13.21 -19.24
CA ALA A 144 -5.00 -13.02 -20.14
C ALA A 144 -6.04 -12.03 -19.57
N ARG A 145 -6.31 -11.99 -18.26
CA ARG A 145 -7.17 -10.99 -17.60
C ARG A 145 -6.53 -9.60 -17.61
N LEU A 146 -5.22 -9.53 -17.38
CA LEU A 146 -4.38 -8.34 -17.47
C LEU A 146 -4.49 -7.64 -18.84
N LEU A 147 -4.49 -8.44 -19.91
CA LEU A 147 -4.48 -7.95 -21.28
C LEU A 147 -5.86 -7.88 -21.94
N LYS A 148 -6.85 -8.70 -21.51
CA LYS A 148 -8.16 -8.81 -22.19
C LYS A 148 -9.39 -8.60 -21.32
N THR A 149 -9.33 -8.69 -19.99
CA THR A 149 -10.57 -8.88 -19.21
C THR A 149 -10.55 -8.29 -17.81
N ASP A 150 -10.35 -6.97 -17.71
CA ASP A 150 -11.15 -6.14 -16.80
C ASP A 150 -11.04 -4.68 -17.21
N LYS A 151 -12.16 -3.96 -17.34
CA LYS A 151 -12.14 -2.55 -17.77
C LYS A 151 -11.20 -1.73 -16.87
N THR A 152 -11.10 -2.09 -15.60
CA THR A 152 -10.32 -1.41 -14.56
C THR A 152 -8.80 -1.56 -14.71
N GLN A 153 -8.29 -2.76 -15.01
CA GLN A 153 -6.83 -3.01 -15.14
C GLN A 153 -6.27 -2.42 -16.45
N SER A 154 -7.06 -2.46 -17.52
CA SER A 154 -6.79 -1.72 -18.76
C SER A 154 -6.79 -0.21 -18.52
N CYS A 155 -7.72 0.29 -17.69
CA CYS A 155 -7.73 1.70 -17.29
C CYS A 155 -6.47 2.08 -16.50
N THR A 156 -5.97 1.26 -15.57
CA THR A 156 -4.77 1.57 -14.80
C THR A 156 -3.52 1.63 -15.67
N SER A 157 -3.29 0.62 -16.50
CA SER A 157 -2.13 0.57 -17.41
C SER A 157 -2.16 1.73 -18.42
N ARG A 158 -3.35 2.07 -18.92
CA ARG A 158 -3.54 3.27 -19.76
C ARG A 158 -3.30 4.57 -19.00
N PHE A 159 -3.81 4.70 -17.77
CA PHE A 159 -3.66 5.89 -16.93
C PHE A 159 -2.21 6.16 -16.55
N LEU A 160 -1.47 5.10 -16.18
CA LEU A 160 -0.03 5.16 -15.89
C LEU A 160 0.82 5.37 -17.16
N GLY A 161 0.21 5.32 -18.35
CA GLY A 161 0.89 5.50 -19.62
C GLY A 161 1.75 4.30 -20.05
N LEU A 162 1.50 3.10 -19.54
CA LEU A 162 2.35 1.94 -19.85
C LEU A 162 2.31 1.53 -21.32
N TYR A 163 1.29 1.95 -22.07
CA TYR A 163 1.18 1.75 -23.53
C TYR A 163 1.67 2.92 -24.38
N GLU A 164 2.27 3.95 -23.77
CA GLU A 164 2.76 5.10 -24.53
C GLU A 164 4.04 4.76 -25.29
N GLU A 165 4.17 5.33 -26.49
CA GLU A 165 5.36 5.23 -27.35
C GLU A 165 6.44 6.24 -26.96
N THR A 166 6.36 6.84 -25.78
CA THR A 166 7.38 7.74 -25.23
C THR A 166 8.54 6.92 -24.67
N GLN A 167 9.78 7.39 -24.89
CA GLN A 167 10.98 6.71 -24.40
C GLN A 167 11.12 6.80 -22.89
N ILE A 168 11.61 5.72 -22.29
CA ILE A 168 11.92 5.68 -20.86
C ILE A 168 13.09 6.63 -20.55
N PRO A 169 12.96 7.57 -19.60
CA PRO A 169 14.00 8.53 -19.27
C PRO A 169 15.28 7.90 -18.74
N THR A 170 16.42 8.58 -18.96
CA THR A 170 17.77 8.10 -18.58
C THR A 170 17.97 7.86 -17.08
N GLY A 171 17.16 8.50 -16.24
CA GLY A 171 17.21 8.33 -14.78
C GLY A 171 16.64 7.01 -14.26
N CYS A 172 15.99 6.19 -15.10
CA CYS A 172 15.45 4.89 -14.70
C CYS A 172 16.46 3.77 -15.00
N SER A 173 16.83 2.96 -14.02
CA SER A 173 17.75 1.82 -14.17
C SER A 173 17.06 0.46 -14.06
N SER A 174 15.92 0.41 -13.36
CA SER A 174 15.17 -0.82 -13.06
C SER A 174 13.68 -0.69 -13.44
N PRO A 175 12.94 -1.81 -13.58
CA PRO A 175 11.48 -1.77 -13.72
C PRO A 175 10.80 -0.97 -12.60
N PHE A 176 11.32 -1.10 -11.38
CA PHE A 176 10.87 -0.35 -10.21
C PHE A 176 11.00 1.17 -10.40
N ASP A 177 12.11 1.64 -10.98
CA ASP A 177 12.30 3.07 -11.25
C ASP A 177 11.32 3.58 -12.29
N VAL A 178 11.06 2.78 -13.34
CA VAL A 178 10.12 3.12 -14.41
C VAL A 178 8.71 3.30 -13.85
N ILE A 179 8.23 2.33 -13.06
CA ILE A 179 6.87 2.41 -12.50
C ILE A 179 6.76 3.52 -11.44
N CYS A 180 7.79 3.73 -10.61
CA CYS A 180 7.82 4.84 -9.65
C CYS A 180 7.68 6.18 -10.35
N GLN A 181 8.46 6.40 -11.40
CA GLN A 181 8.39 7.63 -12.18
C GLN A 181 7.02 7.83 -12.83
N ARG A 182 6.42 6.77 -13.39
CA ARG A 182 5.07 6.83 -13.97
C ARG A 182 4.03 7.21 -12.92
N MET A 183 4.09 6.60 -11.74
CA MET A 183 3.19 6.94 -10.63
C MET A 183 3.39 8.39 -10.16
N GLU A 184 4.64 8.85 -10.05
CA GLU A 184 4.97 10.24 -9.69
C GLU A 184 4.34 11.25 -10.66
N GLN A 185 4.47 11.00 -11.96
CA GLN A 185 3.95 11.90 -13.00
C GLN A 185 2.42 11.88 -13.10
N ARG A 186 1.80 10.71 -12.94
CA ARG A 186 0.37 10.51 -13.24
C ARG A 186 -0.53 10.59 -12.02
N MET A 187 -0.01 10.31 -10.83
CA MET A 187 -0.81 10.23 -9.60
C MET A 187 -0.58 11.44 -8.68
N ALA A 188 0.02 12.53 -9.17
CA ALA A 188 0.18 13.79 -8.41
C ALA A 188 -1.19 14.45 -8.14
N TYR A 189 -1.31 15.14 -7.00
CA TYR A 189 -2.54 15.89 -6.71
C TYR A 189 -2.64 17.12 -7.61
N GLY A 190 -3.81 17.33 -8.20
CA GLY A 190 -4.17 18.57 -8.89
C GLY A 190 -4.45 19.72 -7.93
N HIS A 191 -4.58 20.93 -8.48
CA HIS A 191 -4.76 22.18 -7.70
C HIS A 191 -6.00 22.17 -6.78
N ASN A 192 -7.07 21.49 -7.19
CA ASN A 192 -8.35 21.46 -6.48
C ASN A 192 -8.64 20.09 -5.82
N GLU A 193 -7.65 19.22 -5.76
CA GLU A 193 -7.79 17.91 -5.14
C GLU A 193 -7.36 17.96 -3.67
N GLN A 194 -8.00 17.15 -2.84
CA GLN A 194 -7.74 17.06 -1.41
C GLN A 194 -7.29 15.64 -1.07
N ASP A 195 -6.36 15.52 -0.13
CA ASP A 195 -6.06 14.24 0.50
C ASP A 195 -7.00 13.97 1.68
N MET A 196 -6.92 12.74 2.18
CA MET A 196 -7.73 12.26 3.28
C MET A 196 -6.88 11.35 4.18
N VAL A 197 -7.04 11.51 5.49
CA VAL A 197 -6.51 10.61 6.50
C VAL A 197 -7.68 9.94 7.22
N LEU A 198 -7.70 8.62 7.17
CA LEU A 198 -8.65 7.79 7.92
C LEU A 198 -7.87 6.88 8.87
N LEU A 199 -8.13 7.01 10.17
CA LEU A 199 -7.63 6.16 11.22
C LEU A 199 -8.83 5.57 11.98
N HIS A 200 -8.81 4.26 12.21
CA HIS A 200 -9.86 3.56 12.94
C HIS A 200 -9.22 2.59 13.93
N HIS A 201 -9.58 2.71 15.20
CA HIS A 201 -9.27 1.75 16.25
C HIS A 201 -10.53 1.02 16.68
N GLU A 202 -10.39 -0.28 16.90
CA GLU A 202 -11.42 -1.13 17.49
C GLU A 202 -10.78 -1.92 18.64
N VAL A 203 -11.40 -1.83 19.82
CA VAL A 203 -11.01 -2.58 21.03
C VAL A 203 -12.23 -3.35 21.51
N GLN A 204 -12.10 -4.67 21.58
CA GLN A 204 -13.12 -5.54 22.14
C GLN A 204 -12.67 -6.01 23.53
N VAL A 205 -13.54 -5.88 24.51
CA VAL A 205 -13.27 -6.18 25.92
C VAL A 205 -14.23 -7.25 26.38
N GLU A 206 -13.66 -8.35 26.89
CA GLU A 206 -14.40 -9.41 27.57
C GLU A 206 -14.19 -9.28 29.07
N TYR A 207 -15.28 -9.17 29.82
CA TYR A 207 -15.24 -9.05 31.27
C TYR A 207 -15.33 -10.43 31.94
N PRO A 208 -14.59 -10.67 33.03
CA PRO A 208 -14.52 -11.97 33.69
C PRO A 208 -15.82 -12.40 34.39
N ASP A 209 -16.72 -11.46 34.64
CA ASP A 209 -17.99 -11.68 35.35
C ASP A 209 -19.16 -12.04 34.42
N GLY A 210 -18.87 -12.29 33.14
CA GLY A 210 -19.88 -12.67 32.13
C GLY A 210 -20.73 -11.49 31.67
N GLN A 211 -20.32 -10.25 31.93
CA GLN A 211 -20.91 -9.10 31.25
C GLN A 211 -20.78 -9.23 29.73
N PRO A 212 -21.73 -8.66 28.96
CA PRO A 212 -21.63 -8.66 27.51
C PRO A 212 -20.29 -8.06 27.05
N THR A 213 -19.69 -8.67 26.03
CA THR A 213 -18.50 -8.13 25.38
C THR A 213 -18.77 -6.70 24.93
N GLU A 214 -17.92 -5.77 25.33
CA GLU A 214 -18.00 -4.38 24.90
C GLU A 214 -17.08 -4.14 23.72
N LYS A 215 -17.55 -3.31 22.79
CA LYS A 215 -16.79 -2.88 21.62
C LYS A 215 -16.64 -1.37 21.66
N HIS A 216 -15.41 -0.90 21.83
CA HIS A 216 -15.05 0.51 21.77
C HIS A 216 -14.39 0.82 20.43
N GLN A 217 -14.84 1.90 19.80
CA GLN A 217 -14.31 2.35 18.52
C GLN A 217 -13.91 3.82 18.59
N ALA A 218 -12.78 4.15 17.95
CA ALA A 218 -12.34 5.52 17.78
C ALA A 218 -11.95 5.74 16.32
N THR A 219 -12.62 6.69 15.67
CA THR A 219 -12.42 7.00 14.25
C THR A 219 -12.01 8.45 14.09
N LEU A 220 -10.93 8.68 13.34
CA LEU A 220 -10.50 9.98 12.85
C LEU A 220 -10.63 9.97 11.32
N LEU A 221 -11.44 10.88 10.78
CA LEU A 221 -11.55 11.14 9.35
C LEU A 221 -11.28 12.63 9.11
N GLU A 222 -10.15 12.94 8.50
CA GLU A 222 -9.71 14.31 8.24
C GLU A 222 -9.43 14.50 6.74
N PHE A 223 -9.84 15.63 6.19
CA PHE A 223 -9.57 16.03 4.80
C PHE A 223 -8.64 17.24 4.76
N GLY A 224 -7.88 17.36 3.66
CA GLY A 224 -7.06 18.54 3.41
C GLY A 224 -7.90 19.82 3.43
N LYS A 225 -7.38 20.90 4.00
CA LYS A 225 -8.07 22.17 4.18
C LYS A 225 -7.48 23.25 3.29
N VAL A 226 -8.34 24.15 2.80
CA VAL A 226 -7.91 25.37 2.10
C VAL A 226 -8.34 26.57 2.93
N GLU A 227 -7.37 27.26 3.51
CA GLU A 227 -7.60 28.46 4.34
C GLU A 227 -6.83 29.63 3.75
N ASN A 228 -7.51 30.77 3.54
CA ASN A 228 -6.92 32.00 2.98
C ASN A 228 -6.13 31.76 1.67
N GLY A 229 -6.62 30.85 0.82
CA GLY A 229 -5.98 30.48 -0.44
C GLY A 229 -4.76 29.57 -0.31
N ARG A 230 -4.43 29.07 0.90
CA ARG A 230 -3.37 28.09 1.14
C ARG A 230 -3.96 26.72 1.42
N SER A 231 -3.57 25.74 0.61
CA SER A 231 -3.91 24.32 0.82
C SER A 231 -2.95 23.70 1.84
N THR A 232 -3.50 23.01 2.84
CA THR A 232 -2.76 22.16 3.78
C THR A 232 -3.37 20.77 3.76
N THR A 233 -2.55 19.75 3.55
CA THR A 233 -3.01 18.36 3.46
C THR A 233 -3.41 17.81 4.83
N ALA A 234 -4.37 16.88 4.88
CA ALA A 234 -4.74 16.14 6.08
C ALA A 234 -3.52 15.42 6.67
N MET A 235 -2.66 14.87 5.81
CA MET A 235 -1.40 14.26 6.22
C MET A 235 -0.47 15.28 6.92
N ALA A 236 -0.31 16.49 6.37
CA ALA A 236 0.53 17.51 6.99
C ALA A 236 -0.02 17.96 8.35
N LEU A 237 -1.35 18.09 8.48
CA LEU A 237 -2.00 18.43 9.75
C LEU A 237 -1.80 17.33 10.80
N THR A 238 -2.13 16.09 10.45
CA THR A 238 -2.13 14.95 11.38
C THR A 238 -0.74 14.44 11.74
N VAL A 239 0.31 14.78 10.98
CA VAL A 239 1.70 14.48 11.33
C VAL A 239 2.40 15.70 11.94
N GLY A 240 2.26 16.87 11.30
CA GLY A 240 2.99 18.07 11.67
C GLY A 240 2.56 18.67 13.01
N ILE A 241 1.25 18.70 13.30
CA ILE A 241 0.74 19.26 14.56
C ILE A 241 1.19 18.41 15.75
N PRO A 242 1.01 17.07 15.78
CA PRO A 242 1.52 16.25 16.87
C PRO A 242 3.04 16.35 17.05
N ALA A 243 3.80 16.39 15.95
CA ALA A 243 5.25 16.57 16.02
C ALA A 243 5.65 17.92 16.64
N ALA A 244 4.98 19.01 16.26
CA ALA A 244 5.22 20.34 16.81
C ALA A 244 4.87 20.42 18.30
N ILE A 245 3.73 19.84 18.71
CA ILE A 245 3.32 19.75 20.11
C ILE A 245 4.35 18.93 20.90
N GLY A 246 4.78 17.78 20.38
CA GLY A 246 5.79 16.94 21.02
C GLY A 246 7.12 17.68 21.23
N ALA A 247 7.60 18.42 20.22
CA ALA A 247 8.80 19.23 20.34
C ALA A 247 8.65 20.37 21.36
N LEU A 248 7.48 21.01 21.42
CA LEU A 248 7.19 22.06 22.40
C LEU A 248 7.22 21.51 23.83
N VAL A 249 6.57 20.36 24.06
CA VAL A 249 6.53 19.70 25.38
C VAL A 249 7.95 19.28 25.79
N ALA A 250 8.73 18.71 24.89
CA ALA A 250 10.12 18.33 25.18
C ALA A 250 10.96 19.55 25.61
N ASN A 251 10.87 20.66 24.89
CA ASN A 251 11.61 21.88 25.23
C ASN A 251 11.17 22.50 26.56
N LEU A 252 9.87 22.52 26.86
CA LEU A 252 9.36 23.01 28.14
C LEU A 252 9.82 22.15 29.32
N THR A 253 9.94 20.84 29.12
CA THR A 253 10.41 19.91 30.16
C THR A 253 11.89 20.11 30.46
N THR A 254 12.72 20.40 29.44
CA THR A 254 14.14 20.73 29.64
C THR A 254 14.32 22.02 30.44
N ILE A 255 13.53 23.05 30.15
CA ILE A 255 13.61 24.34 30.87
C ILE A 255 13.21 24.19 32.35
N LEU A 256 12.25 23.32 32.66
CA LEU A 256 11.81 23.07 34.04
C LEU A 256 12.75 22.15 34.84
N LEU A 257 13.59 21.34 34.18
CA LEU A 257 14.61 20.51 34.82
C LEU A 257 15.95 21.25 35.04
N GLU A 258 16.15 22.38 34.36
CA GLU A 258 17.31 23.26 34.50
C GLU A 258 17.10 24.41 35.50
N GLN A 259 15.94 24.49 36.16
CA GLN A 259 15.62 25.41 37.27
C GLN A 259 15.52 24.66 38.60
#